data_AF-A0A1J4K2S2-F1
#
_entry.id   AF-A0A1J4K2S2-F1
#
_cell.length_a   1.000
_cell.length_b   1.000
_cell.length_c   1.000
_cell.angle_alpha   90.00
_cell.angle_beta   90.00
_cell.angle_gamma   90.00
#
_symmetry.space_group_name_H-M   'P 1'
#
loop_
_entity.id
_entity.type
_entity.pdbx_description
1 polymer ?
#
loop_
_entity_poly.entity_id
_entity_poly.type
_entity_poly.pdbx_seq_one_letter_code
_entity_poly.pdbx_strand_id
1 'polypeptide(L)'
;MSEEQNHLLPFHLSRSYVLYGVEGLSSNVLDEDPVEPKEINETSRIFKFIESIKAQTDFSYLSLLHDIEKDHSDANEALYLKENSIGDKKDNANKSENQDSENGECLSNNEKSQEYTFKPTNSKERIHLLKEILSRVFTKKQIETCSAGRSRKALSLLSQYQRFILDATFAHFKRLMAKEFYATEELKVSFLKTVNSFFIPTKLDPPPLPRLAAPLLLTEGDFDVQLSKIVYTNVYSADKITVESVDILASANLKFINGDTIDDHVIKFTSATNPDKKFVFKYKYLNKQIWERILSPQTNQKQPYNVAQAVVDSCLAYGTAKALCPAAVTCMARVVASMNHVFLFSLFDVLSDNRDFLEPIFNCLLNFYAFHSKHLELLKFLCFYELRRTENTNEIFRQNNNFIRSINLFIKRVSTNYVNTTIKDLYYLIAKAPMWKLENPSDKDITTVTNLMRQFWTKMIETVDTIPPSIRSFCRYLKLLSEAMFRQQSLIHRAIFAVLLLRFVFVVLVSPADLGINVEDDPMSFTKVAQFTKILAFSAQFQPISGNENSPKRKLNPAIQASDDLVIQFYQELCKPVEADDVTVSQEDLGVSTIEFCSFVQKFQDKLLANSKGQNYTHIYVDEMIYEYTA
;
A
#
# COMPACT_ATOMS: atom_id res chain seq x y z
N MET A 1 26.04 -28.16 -23.25
CA MET A 1 26.05 -29.16 -22.17
C MET A 1 27.23 -28.83 -21.28
N SER A 2 26.97 -28.67 -19.97
CA SER A 2 27.88 -28.49 -18.83
C SER A 2 28.83 -27.26 -18.91
N GLU A 3 28.96 -26.37 -17.94
CA GLU A 3 28.76 -26.41 -16.48
C GLU A 3 28.23 -25.04 -16.01
N GLU A 4 27.20 -25.03 -15.15
CA GLU A 4 26.79 -23.86 -14.39
C GLU A 4 27.85 -23.56 -13.32
N GLN A 5 28.73 -22.60 -13.61
CA GLN A 5 29.61 -22.02 -12.59
C GLN A 5 28.79 -21.13 -11.66
N ASN A 6 28.34 -21.74 -10.56
CA ASN A 6 27.92 -21.07 -9.34
C ASN A 6 29.10 -20.27 -8.77
N HIS A 7 29.16 -18.98 -9.11
CA HIS A 7 29.93 -18.02 -8.32
C HIS A 7 29.13 -17.65 -7.08
N LEU A 8 29.30 -18.46 -6.03
CA LEU A 8 28.99 -18.12 -4.65
C LEU A 8 29.79 -16.86 -4.26
N LEU A 9 29.09 -15.74 -4.09
CA LEU A 9 29.62 -14.55 -3.43
C LEU A 9 29.57 -14.78 -1.90
N PRO A 10 30.68 -14.59 -1.16
CA PRO A 10 30.72 -14.79 0.27
C PRO A 10 30.36 -13.48 0.98
N PHE A 11 29.07 -13.22 1.23
CA PHE A 11 28.65 -12.10 2.08
C PHE A 11 27.58 -12.55 3.07
N HIS A 12 28.00 -12.76 4.33
CA HIS A 12 27.11 -12.92 5.47
C HIS A 12 26.51 -11.56 5.86
N LEU A 13 25.31 -11.26 5.35
CA LEU A 13 24.43 -10.24 5.93
C LEU A 13 23.42 -10.95 6.84
N SER A 14 23.77 -11.10 8.11
CA SER A 14 23.06 -11.93 9.09
C SER A 14 21.74 -11.34 9.63
N ARG A 15 21.14 -10.32 9.01
CA ARG A 15 19.90 -9.69 9.53
C ARG A 15 19.01 -9.05 8.45
N SER A 16 18.23 -9.88 7.76
CA SER A 16 16.77 -9.66 7.52
C SER A 16 16.19 -10.79 6.67
N TYR A 17 15.65 -11.82 7.33
CA TYR A 17 14.94 -12.94 6.72
C TYR A 17 13.92 -13.53 7.70
N VAL A 18 12.94 -12.75 8.15
CA VAL A 18 12.24 -13.13 9.39
C VAL A 18 11.15 -14.21 9.22
N LEU A 19 10.76 -14.53 7.98
CA LEU A 19 10.00 -15.75 7.68
C LEU A 19 10.76 -16.75 6.81
N TYR A 20 11.96 -16.40 6.32
CA TYR A 20 12.66 -17.17 5.27
C TYR A 20 14.10 -17.59 5.61
N GLY A 21 14.66 -17.19 6.76
CA GLY A 21 16.09 -17.37 7.04
C GLY A 21 16.39 -17.48 8.52
N VAL A 22 16.33 -18.73 8.98
CA VAL A 22 16.78 -19.24 10.27
C VAL A 22 18.32 -19.28 10.32
N GLU A 23 19.00 -18.17 10.02
CA GLU A 23 20.47 -18.09 10.18
C GLU A 23 20.92 -16.97 11.13
N GLY A 24 20.02 -16.09 11.60
CA GLY A 24 20.38 -14.94 12.43
C GLY A 24 19.69 -14.82 13.80
N LEU A 25 18.59 -15.54 14.03
CA LEU A 25 17.99 -15.66 15.37
C LEU A 25 18.63 -16.88 16.02
N SER A 26 19.41 -16.67 17.08
CA SER A 26 20.02 -17.76 17.85
C SER A 26 18.97 -18.83 18.11
N SER A 27 19.30 -20.08 17.83
CA SER A 27 18.50 -21.29 18.07
C SER A 27 17.86 -21.36 19.47
N ASN A 28 18.32 -20.55 20.42
CA ASN A 28 17.98 -20.64 21.84
C ASN A 28 16.77 -19.78 22.27
N VAL A 29 16.12 -19.01 21.37
CA VAL A 29 15.08 -18.02 21.78
C VAL A 29 13.65 -18.47 21.47
N LEU A 30 13.42 -19.60 20.78
CA LEU A 30 12.08 -19.95 20.25
C LEU A 30 11.64 -21.40 20.48
N ASP A 31 12.32 -22.17 21.34
CA ASP A 31 11.85 -23.52 21.69
C ASP A 31 10.73 -23.52 22.74
N GLU A 32 10.54 -22.40 23.45
CA GLU A 32 9.45 -22.25 24.40
C GLU A 32 8.26 -21.53 23.75
N ASP A 33 7.07 -22.12 23.88
CA ASP A 33 5.84 -21.45 23.47
C ASP A 33 5.66 -20.14 24.24
N PRO A 34 5.17 -19.07 23.60
CA PRO A 34 4.94 -17.82 24.29
C PRO A 34 3.91 -18.00 25.41
N VAL A 35 4.07 -17.25 26.50
CA VAL A 35 3.17 -17.31 27.64
C VAL A 35 1.92 -16.47 27.37
N GLU A 36 0.74 -17.06 27.55
CA GLU A 36 -0.52 -16.34 27.44
C GLU A 36 -0.58 -15.21 28.50
N PRO A 37 -0.85 -13.96 28.11
CA PRO A 37 -0.91 -12.84 29.05
C PRO A 37 -1.97 -13.04 30.14
N LYS A 38 -1.61 -12.76 31.40
CA LYS A 38 -2.54 -12.84 32.55
C LYS A 38 -3.48 -11.64 32.66
N GLU A 39 -3.00 -10.45 32.30
CA GLU A 39 -3.78 -9.22 32.30
C GLU A 39 -4.33 -8.96 30.92
N ILE A 40 -5.65 -8.77 30.85
CA ILE A 40 -6.32 -8.75 29.56
C ILE A 40 -7.02 -7.42 29.34
N ASN A 41 -6.68 -6.80 28.21
CA ASN A 41 -7.39 -5.62 27.74
C ASN A 41 -8.73 -6.06 27.11
N GLU A 42 -9.80 -5.96 27.88
CA GLU A 42 -11.18 -6.30 27.48
C GLU A 42 -11.66 -5.54 26.23
N THR A 43 -10.98 -4.47 25.80
CA THR A 43 -11.35 -3.73 24.58
C THR A 43 -10.88 -4.42 23.29
N SER A 44 -10.01 -5.43 23.37
CA SER A 44 -9.49 -6.14 22.21
C SER A 44 -10.57 -7.02 21.56
N ARG A 45 -10.86 -6.80 20.27
CA ARG A 45 -11.86 -7.58 19.51
C ARG A 45 -11.48 -9.05 19.38
N ILE A 46 -10.19 -9.34 19.14
CA ILE A 46 -9.70 -10.72 19.05
C ILE A 46 -9.80 -11.43 20.41
N PHE A 47 -9.57 -10.71 21.50
CA PHE A 47 -9.77 -11.26 22.84
C PHE A 47 -11.24 -11.62 23.06
N LYS A 48 -12.18 -10.69 22.81
CA LYS A 48 -13.63 -10.97 22.94
C LYS A 48 -14.07 -12.17 22.08
N PHE A 49 -13.48 -12.32 20.89
CA PHE A 49 -13.75 -13.46 20.03
C PHE A 49 -13.24 -14.77 20.65
N ILE A 50 -12.00 -14.82 21.12
CA ILE A 50 -11.47 -16.02 21.78
C ILE A 50 -12.22 -16.33 23.08
N GLU A 51 -12.56 -15.33 23.89
CA GLU A 51 -13.40 -15.53 25.09
C GLU A 51 -14.78 -16.08 24.75
N SER A 52 -15.39 -15.64 23.65
CA SER A 52 -16.68 -16.20 23.22
C SER A 52 -16.58 -17.70 22.90
N ILE A 53 -15.43 -18.15 22.39
CA ILE A 53 -15.16 -19.57 22.15
C ILE A 53 -14.87 -20.29 23.48
N LYS A 54 -14.05 -19.70 24.36
CA LYS A 54 -13.74 -20.24 25.70
C LYS A 54 -14.97 -20.36 26.60
N ALA A 55 -15.94 -19.44 26.47
CA ALA A 55 -17.19 -19.51 27.21
C ALA A 55 -18.03 -20.74 26.86
N GLN A 56 -17.78 -21.35 25.71
CA GLN A 56 -18.54 -22.47 25.17
C GLN A 56 -17.72 -23.78 25.15
N THR A 57 -16.39 -23.70 25.33
CA THR A 57 -15.44 -24.81 25.15
C THR A 57 -14.17 -24.62 26.00
N ASP A 58 -13.41 -25.69 26.27
CA ASP A 58 -12.07 -25.60 26.88
C ASP A 58 -10.99 -25.15 25.87
N PHE A 59 -11.23 -24.05 25.16
CA PHE A 59 -10.37 -23.59 24.07
C PHE A 59 -9.04 -23.01 24.58
N SER A 60 -7.94 -23.49 23.98
CA SER A 60 -6.61 -22.91 24.12
C SER A 60 -6.04 -22.66 22.72
N TYR A 61 -5.52 -21.45 22.51
CA TYR A 61 -4.93 -21.08 21.23
C TYR A 61 -3.69 -21.91 20.90
N LEU A 62 -2.82 -22.14 21.90
CA LEU A 62 -1.65 -22.99 21.73
C LEU A 62 -2.04 -24.43 21.44
N SER A 63 -3.08 -24.95 22.11
CA SER A 63 -3.58 -26.29 21.83
C SER A 63 -4.11 -26.42 20.41
N LEU A 64 -4.80 -25.39 19.87
CA LEU A 64 -5.21 -25.35 18.47
C LEU A 64 -4.00 -25.46 17.52
N LEU A 65 -2.93 -24.69 17.77
CA LEU A 65 -1.73 -24.73 16.94
C LEU A 65 -1.04 -26.10 16.99
N HIS A 66 -0.88 -26.68 18.18
CA HIS A 66 -0.30 -28.02 18.37
C HIS A 66 -1.12 -29.12 17.70
N ASP A 67 -2.45 -29.04 17.80
CA ASP A 67 -3.36 -29.96 17.13
C ASP A 67 -3.20 -29.90 15.60
N ILE A 68 -3.04 -28.69 15.03
CA ILE A 68 -2.77 -28.52 13.60
C ILE A 68 -1.41 -29.10 13.20
N GLU A 69 -0.35 -28.89 14.00
CA GLU A 69 0.97 -29.49 13.74
C GLU A 69 0.93 -31.02 13.75
N LYS A 70 0.16 -31.58 14.68
CA LYS A 70 -0.09 -33.01 14.76
C LYS A 70 -0.84 -33.50 13.53
N ASP A 71 -1.91 -32.82 13.11
CA ASP A 71 -2.67 -33.20 11.91
C ASP A 71 -1.78 -33.24 10.65
N HIS A 72 -0.90 -32.25 10.50
CA HIS A 72 0.10 -32.22 9.42
C HIS A 72 1.04 -33.43 9.46
N SER A 73 1.50 -33.79 10.65
CA SER A 73 2.43 -34.90 10.87
C SER A 73 1.74 -36.26 10.65
N ASP A 74 0.54 -36.44 11.19
CA ASP A 74 -0.26 -37.66 11.07
C ASP A 74 -0.70 -37.91 9.62
N ALA A 75 -1.04 -36.85 8.88
CA ALA A 75 -1.35 -36.94 7.45
C ALA A 75 -0.10 -37.05 6.55
N ASN A 76 1.07 -36.64 7.06
CA ASN A 76 2.29 -36.45 6.28
C ASN A 76 2.09 -35.55 5.04
N GLU A 77 1.37 -34.44 5.22
CA GLU A 77 0.88 -33.62 4.10
C GLU A 77 0.87 -32.12 4.44
N ALA A 78 0.93 -31.29 3.40
CA ALA A 78 0.80 -29.83 3.50
C ALA A 78 -0.67 -29.38 3.56
N LEU A 79 -1.35 -29.65 4.69
CA LEU A 79 -2.79 -29.38 4.89
C LEU A 79 -3.22 -27.93 4.57
N TYR A 80 -2.44 -26.91 4.94
CA TYR A 80 -2.73 -25.52 4.57
C TYR A 80 -2.87 -25.30 3.05
N LEU A 81 -2.12 -26.04 2.23
CA LEU A 81 -2.19 -25.92 0.76
C LEU A 81 -3.40 -26.64 0.18
N LYS A 82 -3.88 -27.70 0.85
CA LYS A 82 -5.07 -28.45 0.43
C LYS A 82 -6.35 -27.63 0.64
N GLU A 83 -6.50 -27.00 1.79
CA GLU A 83 -7.75 -26.30 2.13
C GLU A 83 -8.00 -25.05 1.29
N ASN A 84 -6.95 -24.34 0.87
CA ASN A 84 -7.11 -23.19 -0.04
C ASN A 84 -7.55 -23.59 -1.46
N SER A 85 -7.20 -24.79 -1.93
CA SER A 85 -7.56 -25.26 -3.28
C SER A 85 -9.07 -25.51 -3.49
N ILE A 86 -9.84 -25.61 -2.39
CA ILE A 86 -11.27 -25.88 -2.41
C ILE A 86 -12.09 -24.58 -2.52
N GLY A 87 -11.55 -23.44 -2.06
CA GLY A 87 -12.18 -22.12 -2.18
C GLY A 87 -12.13 -21.57 -3.61
N ASP A 88 -10.97 -21.64 -4.27
CA ASP A 88 -10.74 -21.06 -5.61
C ASP A 88 -11.53 -21.76 -6.74
N LYS A 89 -12.02 -22.99 -6.51
CA LYS A 89 -12.87 -23.70 -7.49
C LYS A 89 -14.29 -23.14 -7.57
N LYS A 90 -14.83 -22.56 -6.49
CA LYS A 90 -16.18 -21.95 -6.52
C LYS A 90 -16.20 -20.61 -7.28
N ASP A 91 -15.10 -19.86 -7.28
CA ASP A 91 -15.01 -18.60 -8.03
C ASP A 91 -14.76 -18.80 -9.53
N ASN A 92 -14.21 -19.95 -9.94
CA ASN A 92 -14.03 -20.31 -11.35
C ASN A 92 -15.19 -21.13 -11.95
N ALA A 93 -15.98 -21.85 -11.13
CA ALA A 93 -17.15 -22.59 -11.61
C ALA A 93 -18.29 -21.67 -12.09
N ASN A 94 -18.34 -20.42 -11.64
CA ASN A 94 -19.31 -19.41 -12.12
C ASN A 94 -19.00 -18.83 -13.51
N LYS A 95 -18.09 -19.45 -14.29
CA LYS A 95 -17.79 -19.08 -15.68
C LYS A 95 -18.09 -20.16 -16.72
N SER A 96 -18.62 -21.31 -16.32
CA SER A 96 -18.97 -22.35 -17.28
C SER A 96 -20.19 -23.14 -16.83
N GLU A 97 -21.38 -22.61 -17.05
CA GLU A 97 -22.60 -23.39 -17.33
C GLU A 97 -23.74 -22.44 -17.74
N ASN A 98 -23.98 -22.38 -19.05
CA ASN A 98 -25.26 -21.96 -19.63
C ASN A 98 -25.89 -23.24 -20.17
N GLN A 99 -26.93 -23.76 -19.51
CA GLN A 99 -28.17 -24.26 -20.12
C GLN A 99 -29.09 -24.89 -19.06
N ASP A 100 -30.32 -24.36 -19.05
CA ASP A 100 -31.60 -25.00 -18.70
C ASP A 100 -31.75 -25.72 -17.35
N SER A 101 -32.35 -25.05 -16.37
CA SER A 101 -33.58 -25.50 -15.71
C SER A 101 -34.11 -24.48 -14.71
N GLU A 102 -35.43 -24.33 -14.73
CA GLU A 102 -36.23 -23.50 -13.84
C GLU A 102 -36.21 -24.02 -12.39
N ASN A 103 -36.41 -23.10 -11.46
CA ASN A 103 -36.55 -23.25 -9.99
C ASN A 103 -35.25 -23.34 -9.18
N GLY A 104 -34.88 -22.22 -8.55
CA GLY A 104 -33.83 -22.19 -7.53
C GLY A 104 -33.94 -20.93 -6.68
N GLU A 105 -34.29 -21.12 -5.41
CA GLU A 105 -34.33 -20.08 -4.38
C GLU A 105 -33.02 -19.28 -4.32
N CYS A 106 -33.15 -17.95 -4.23
CA CYS A 106 -32.04 -17.05 -3.95
C CYS A 106 -31.44 -17.36 -2.57
N LEU A 107 -30.34 -18.11 -2.54
CA LEU A 107 -29.45 -18.17 -1.39
C LEU A 107 -28.74 -16.82 -1.24
N SER A 108 -29.29 -15.96 -0.40
CA SER A 108 -28.59 -14.78 0.09
C SER A 108 -27.38 -15.24 0.92
N ASN A 109 -26.16 -14.94 0.47
CA ASN A 109 -24.93 -15.04 1.25
C ASN A 109 -24.97 -14.01 2.39
N ASN A 110 -25.75 -14.29 3.43
CA ASN A 110 -25.59 -13.67 4.73
C ASN A 110 -24.56 -14.49 5.49
N GLU A 111 -23.28 -14.09 5.42
CA GLU A 111 -22.29 -14.46 6.44
C GLU A 111 -22.69 -13.75 7.75
N LYS A 112 -23.74 -14.26 8.40
CA LYS A 112 -23.85 -14.13 9.84
C LYS A 112 -22.61 -14.81 10.38
N SER A 113 -21.79 -14.07 11.13
CA SER A 113 -20.72 -14.63 11.96
C SER A 113 -21.26 -15.88 12.64
N GLN A 114 -20.85 -17.06 12.17
CA GLN A 114 -21.22 -18.32 12.79
C GLN A 114 -20.68 -18.24 14.22
N GLU A 115 -21.60 -18.25 15.19
CA GLU A 115 -21.22 -18.49 16.57
C GLU A 115 -20.61 -19.90 16.60
N TYR A 116 -19.31 -19.99 16.90
CA TYR A 116 -18.61 -21.26 17.01
C TYR A 116 -19.03 -21.93 18.32
N THR A 117 -20.12 -22.69 18.26
CA THR A 117 -20.70 -23.41 19.40
C THR A 117 -20.10 -24.80 19.62
N PHE A 118 -19.10 -25.20 18.82
CA PHE A 118 -18.48 -26.52 18.94
C PHE A 118 -16.96 -26.45 18.82
N LYS A 119 -16.29 -27.34 19.56
CA LYS A 119 -14.84 -27.57 19.49
C LYS A 119 -14.50 -28.18 18.12
N PRO A 120 -13.53 -27.64 17.35
CA PRO A 120 -13.19 -28.16 16.03
C PRO A 120 -12.71 -29.62 16.15
N THR A 121 -13.30 -30.51 15.36
CA THR A 121 -13.14 -31.96 15.45
C THR A 121 -12.17 -32.54 14.43
N ASN A 122 -11.96 -31.84 13.31
CA ASN A 122 -11.08 -32.26 12.22
C ASN A 122 -10.11 -31.14 11.79
N SER A 123 -9.09 -31.50 11.02
CA SER A 123 -8.02 -30.60 10.59
C SER A 123 -8.53 -29.38 9.80
N LYS A 124 -9.55 -29.57 8.96
CA LYS A 124 -10.18 -28.49 8.19
C LYS A 124 -10.85 -27.45 9.09
N GLU A 125 -11.63 -27.90 10.07
CA GLU A 125 -12.27 -27.02 11.05
C GLU A 125 -11.24 -26.25 11.89
N ARG A 126 -10.12 -26.89 12.26
CA ARG A 126 -9.04 -26.24 13.00
C ARG A 126 -8.33 -25.16 12.17
N ILE A 127 -7.99 -25.46 10.92
CA ILE A 127 -7.39 -24.48 9.99
C ILE A 127 -8.36 -23.32 9.75
N HIS A 128 -9.65 -23.60 9.58
CA HIS A 128 -10.67 -22.56 9.41
C HIS A 128 -10.79 -21.67 10.66
N LEU A 129 -10.82 -22.26 11.86
CA LEU A 129 -10.82 -21.51 13.11
C LEU A 129 -9.57 -20.64 13.25
N LEU A 130 -8.39 -21.17 12.91
CA LEU A 130 -7.16 -20.38 12.90
C LEU A 130 -7.26 -19.19 11.94
N LYS A 131 -7.76 -19.40 10.70
CA LYS A 131 -7.99 -18.32 9.73
C LYS A 131 -8.93 -17.24 10.28
N GLU A 132 -10.01 -17.64 10.94
CA GLU A 132 -10.93 -16.69 11.58
C GLU A 132 -10.26 -15.89 12.71
N ILE A 133 -9.41 -16.53 13.52
CA ILE A 133 -8.63 -15.83 14.55
C ILE A 133 -7.66 -14.84 13.92
N LEU A 134 -6.85 -15.29 12.94
CA LEU A 134 -5.81 -14.48 12.31
C LEU A 134 -6.38 -13.27 11.56
N SER A 135 -7.53 -13.41 10.92
CA SER A 135 -8.20 -12.29 10.22
C SER A 135 -8.68 -11.18 11.18
N ARG A 136 -8.72 -11.45 12.49
CA ARG A 136 -9.09 -10.47 13.52
C ARG A 136 -7.88 -9.89 14.26
N VAL A 137 -6.66 -10.34 13.95
CA VAL A 137 -5.43 -9.89 14.61
C VAL A 137 -5.20 -8.41 14.37
N PHE A 138 -5.32 -7.92 13.14
CA PHE A 138 -5.14 -6.50 12.82
C PHE A 138 -6.48 -5.76 12.73
N THR A 139 -6.54 -4.59 13.36
CA THR A 139 -7.69 -3.70 13.26
C THR A 139 -7.57 -2.78 12.04
N LYS A 140 -8.70 -2.35 11.48
CA LYS A 140 -8.72 -1.36 10.38
C LYS A 140 -7.88 -0.11 10.68
N LYS A 141 -7.95 0.42 11.89
CA LYS A 141 -7.17 1.60 12.32
C LYS A 141 -5.66 1.36 12.27
N GLN A 142 -5.20 0.18 12.69
CA GLN A 142 -3.78 -0.18 12.61
C GLN A 142 -3.33 -0.25 11.15
N ILE A 143 -4.14 -0.85 10.28
CA ILE A 143 -3.82 -0.98 8.85
C ILE A 143 -3.83 0.40 8.17
N GLU A 144 -4.80 1.27 8.45
CA GLU A 144 -4.82 2.67 7.99
C GLU A 144 -3.62 3.49 8.50
N THR A 145 -3.14 3.18 9.71
CA THR A 145 -1.94 3.83 10.26
C THR A 145 -0.67 3.34 9.55
N CYS A 146 -0.62 2.04 9.23
CA CYS A 146 0.47 1.43 8.46
C CYS A 146 0.51 1.97 7.02
N SER A 147 -0.63 2.03 6.34
CA SER A 147 -0.76 2.52 4.97
C SER A 147 -0.26 3.95 4.82
N ALA A 148 -0.50 4.80 5.84
CA ALA A 148 0.02 6.16 5.95
C ALA A 148 1.55 6.27 6.16
N GLY A 149 2.30 5.16 6.20
CA GLY A 149 3.75 5.17 6.40
C GLY A 149 4.20 5.21 7.86
N ARG A 150 3.31 4.83 8.78
CA ARG A 150 3.56 4.83 10.23
C ARG A 150 3.45 3.41 10.79
N SER A 151 4.13 2.45 10.16
CA SER A 151 4.12 1.02 10.51
C SER A 151 4.46 0.79 11.99
N ARG A 152 5.54 1.40 12.51
CA ARG A 152 5.91 1.33 13.94
C ARG A 152 4.80 1.79 14.88
N LYS A 153 4.13 2.88 14.55
CA LYS A 153 2.97 3.38 15.32
C LYS A 153 1.79 2.42 15.24
N ALA A 154 1.55 1.80 14.08
CA ALA A 154 0.53 0.76 13.95
C ALA A 154 0.84 -0.46 14.84
N LEU A 155 2.10 -0.89 14.88
CA LEU A 155 2.55 -2.02 15.70
C LEU A 155 2.59 -1.68 17.20
N SER A 156 2.88 -0.44 17.59
CA SER A 156 2.82 -0.04 19.00
C SER A 156 1.41 -0.05 19.57
N LEU A 157 0.38 0.04 18.71
CA LEU A 157 -1.03 -0.11 19.07
C LEU A 157 -1.47 -1.57 19.26
N LEU A 158 -0.59 -2.56 19.04
CA LEU A 158 -0.93 -3.97 19.28
C LEU A 158 -1.09 -4.22 20.79
N SER A 159 -2.22 -4.81 21.18
CA SER A 159 -2.43 -5.30 22.54
C SER A 159 -1.46 -6.45 22.86
N GLN A 160 -1.21 -6.71 24.14
CA GLN A 160 -0.39 -7.86 24.57
C GLN A 160 -0.93 -9.18 24.00
N TYR A 161 -2.26 -9.33 23.96
CA TYR A 161 -2.90 -10.51 23.39
C TYR A 161 -2.69 -10.64 21.86
N GLN A 162 -2.74 -9.53 21.10
CA GLN A 162 -2.42 -9.56 19.67
C GLN A 162 -0.97 -10.00 19.42
N ARG A 163 -0.02 -9.52 20.25
CA ARG A 163 1.40 -9.93 20.18
C ARG A 163 1.57 -11.41 20.49
N PHE A 164 0.93 -11.90 21.56
CA PHE A 164 0.91 -13.32 21.90
C PHE A 164 0.42 -14.19 20.73
N ILE A 165 -0.71 -13.83 20.10
CA ILE A 165 -1.22 -14.54 18.93
C ILE A 165 -0.20 -14.53 17.79
N LEU A 166 0.40 -13.38 17.47
CA LEU A 166 1.40 -13.26 16.41
C LEU A 166 2.64 -14.13 16.70
N ASP A 167 3.20 -14.03 17.90
CA ASP A 167 4.40 -14.78 18.30
C ASP A 167 4.15 -16.29 18.25
N ALA A 168 3.02 -16.75 18.80
CA ALA A 168 2.63 -18.16 18.77
C ALA A 168 2.43 -18.67 17.34
N THR A 169 1.77 -17.86 16.51
CA THR A 169 1.52 -18.20 15.10
C THR A 169 2.81 -18.30 14.30
N PHE A 170 3.73 -17.34 14.46
CA PHE A 170 5.00 -17.36 13.74
C PHE A 170 5.91 -18.50 14.20
N ALA A 171 5.91 -18.83 15.50
CA ALA A 171 6.59 -20.01 16.02
C ALA A 171 6.03 -21.30 15.37
N HIS A 172 4.70 -21.44 15.34
CA HIS A 172 4.00 -22.54 14.68
C HIS A 172 4.37 -22.67 13.19
N PHE A 173 4.26 -21.58 12.41
CA PHE A 173 4.61 -21.61 10.98
C PHE A 173 6.09 -21.93 10.76
N LYS A 174 6.99 -21.43 11.61
CA LYS A 174 8.42 -21.75 11.55
C LYS A 174 8.65 -23.25 11.78
N ARG A 175 8.00 -23.86 12.77
CA ARG A 175 8.09 -25.31 13.03
C ARG A 175 7.60 -26.13 11.84
N LEU A 176 6.50 -25.73 11.22
CA LEU A 176 5.97 -26.40 10.04
C LEU A 176 6.89 -26.28 8.81
N MET A 177 7.45 -25.10 8.55
CA MET A 177 8.38 -24.90 7.43
C MET A 177 9.66 -25.73 7.53
N ALA A 178 10.03 -26.18 8.74
CA ALA A 178 11.16 -27.07 8.95
C ALA A 178 10.85 -28.55 8.65
N LYS A 179 9.59 -28.90 8.36
CA LYS A 179 9.15 -30.28 8.09
C LYS A 179 9.25 -30.63 6.61
N GLU A 180 9.40 -31.93 6.33
CA GLU A 180 9.62 -32.47 4.97
C GLU A 180 8.47 -32.17 3.99
N PHE A 181 7.22 -32.04 4.47
CA PHE A 181 6.09 -31.72 3.61
C PHE A 181 6.08 -30.27 3.06
N TYR A 182 7.03 -29.41 3.48
CA TYR A 182 7.34 -28.11 2.87
C TYR A 182 8.79 -28.05 2.35
N ALA A 183 9.33 -29.19 1.88
CA ALA A 183 10.75 -29.28 1.50
C ALA A 183 11.17 -28.37 0.34
N THR A 184 10.31 -28.13 -0.66
CA THR A 184 10.67 -27.35 -1.84
C THR A 184 10.42 -25.85 -1.63
N GLU A 185 11.25 -25.02 -2.27
CA GLU A 185 11.04 -23.56 -2.24
C GLU A 185 9.67 -23.16 -2.80
N GLU A 186 9.17 -23.85 -3.83
CA GLU A 186 7.83 -23.63 -4.40
C GLU A 186 6.71 -23.88 -3.37
N LEU A 187 6.82 -24.95 -2.58
CA LEU A 187 5.84 -25.25 -1.54
C LEU A 187 5.92 -24.23 -0.40
N LYS A 188 7.12 -23.78 -0.01
CA LYS A 188 7.29 -22.69 0.97
C LYS A 188 6.71 -21.38 0.45
N VAL A 189 6.90 -21.06 -0.84
CA VAL A 189 6.25 -19.91 -1.51
C VAL A 189 4.74 -19.98 -1.37
N SER A 190 4.16 -21.12 -1.76
CA SER A 190 2.72 -21.33 -1.72
C SER A 190 2.17 -21.27 -0.30
N PHE A 191 2.90 -21.85 0.66
CA PHE A 191 2.56 -21.85 2.07
C PHE A 191 2.51 -20.44 2.63
N LEU A 192 3.54 -19.63 2.39
CA LEU A 192 3.62 -18.28 2.94
C LEU A 192 2.60 -17.34 2.31
N LYS A 193 2.34 -17.47 1.01
CA LYS A 193 1.23 -16.78 0.36
C LYS A 193 -0.11 -17.16 0.99
N THR A 194 -0.30 -18.46 1.27
CA THR A 194 -1.50 -18.98 1.92
C THR A 194 -1.68 -18.42 3.32
N VAL A 195 -0.68 -18.52 4.20
CA VAL A 195 -0.85 -18.09 5.59
C VAL A 195 -0.87 -16.57 5.75
N ASN A 196 -0.17 -15.81 4.91
CA ASN A 196 -0.31 -14.34 4.89
C ASN A 196 -1.75 -13.92 4.60
N SER A 197 -2.45 -14.66 3.72
CA SER A 197 -3.85 -14.38 3.43
C SER A 197 -4.78 -14.54 4.64
N PHE A 198 -4.38 -15.32 5.65
CA PHE A 198 -5.19 -15.51 6.87
C PHE A 198 -5.21 -14.26 7.74
N PHE A 199 -4.19 -13.42 7.66
CA PHE A 199 -4.12 -12.17 8.42
C PHE A 199 -4.91 -11.03 7.78
N ILE A 200 -5.52 -11.23 6.61
CA ILE A 200 -6.34 -10.21 5.95
C ILE A 200 -7.71 -10.19 6.64
N PRO A 201 -8.11 -9.09 7.31
CA PRO A 201 -9.45 -8.99 7.85
C PRO A 201 -10.53 -9.25 6.81
N THR A 202 -11.49 -10.09 7.18
CA THR A 202 -12.74 -10.29 6.42
C THR A 202 -13.51 -8.99 6.20
N LYS A 203 -13.31 -7.99 7.08
CA LYS A 203 -13.91 -6.65 7.00
C LYS A 203 -12.92 -5.55 6.55
N LEU A 204 -11.83 -5.90 5.87
CA LEU A 204 -11.01 -4.92 5.16
C LEU A 204 -11.68 -4.43 3.88
N ASP A 205 -12.75 -5.09 3.46
CA ASP A 205 -13.66 -4.49 2.51
C ASP A 205 -14.05 -3.09 3.02
N PRO A 206 -14.07 -2.07 2.15
CA PRO A 206 -14.63 -0.79 2.52
C PRO A 206 -15.99 -1.03 3.20
N PRO A 207 -16.49 -0.09 4.03
CA PRO A 207 -17.89 -0.16 4.43
C PRO A 207 -18.70 -0.52 3.17
N PRO A 208 -19.75 -1.37 3.28
CA PRO A 208 -20.46 -1.92 2.11
C PRO A 208 -20.97 -0.85 1.14
N LEU A 209 -20.85 0.42 1.54
CA LEU A 209 -21.26 1.62 0.88
C LEU A 209 -20.04 2.56 0.77
N PRO A 210 -19.58 2.83 -0.44
CA PRO A 210 -18.70 3.95 -0.73
C PRO A 210 -19.26 5.26 -0.14
N ARG A 211 -18.37 6.14 0.31
CA ARG A 211 -18.76 7.50 0.73
C ARG A 211 -19.05 8.33 -0.50
N LEU A 212 -20.14 9.06 -0.50
CA LEU A 212 -20.46 10.07 -1.50
C LEU A 212 -20.36 11.46 -0.88
N ALA A 213 -19.69 12.39 -1.57
CA ALA A 213 -19.59 13.78 -1.14
C ALA A 213 -20.50 14.65 -2.03
N ALA A 214 -21.42 15.38 -1.42
CA ALA A 214 -22.33 16.28 -2.15
C ALA A 214 -22.57 17.58 -1.38
N PRO A 215 -22.70 18.73 -2.06
CA PRO A 215 -22.97 20.01 -1.42
C PRO A 215 -24.49 20.16 -1.16
N LEU A 216 -24.98 19.69 0.00
CA LEU A 216 -26.34 19.99 0.49
C LEU A 216 -26.32 21.06 1.57
N LEU A 217 -27.25 22.02 1.42
CA LEU A 217 -27.56 23.07 2.39
C LEU A 217 -28.86 22.74 3.13
N LEU A 218 -28.81 22.54 4.44
CA LEU A 218 -30.01 22.42 5.27
C LEU A 218 -30.74 23.75 5.23
N THR A 219 -32.02 23.69 4.91
CA THR A 219 -32.89 24.86 4.88
C THR A 219 -34.06 24.78 5.86
N GLU A 220 -34.49 23.57 6.22
CA GLU A 220 -35.55 23.36 7.23
C GLU A 220 -35.28 22.07 8.02
N GLY A 221 -35.52 22.10 9.33
CA GLY A 221 -35.35 20.98 10.28
C GLY A 221 -34.33 21.28 11.39
N ASP A 222 -34.66 20.93 12.64
CA ASP A 222 -33.81 21.16 13.82
C ASP A 222 -33.20 19.84 14.35
N PHE A 223 -31.90 19.87 14.66
CA PHE A 223 -31.18 18.76 15.28
C PHE A 223 -31.21 18.83 16.81
N ASP A 224 -31.48 17.70 17.49
CA ASP A 224 -31.60 17.63 18.96
C ASP A 224 -30.25 17.56 19.71
N VAL A 225 -29.10 17.79 19.07
CA VAL A 225 -27.76 17.53 19.68
C VAL A 225 -26.92 18.81 19.79
N GLN A 226 -26.29 19.04 20.95
CA GLN A 226 -25.36 20.17 21.15
C GLN A 226 -24.14 20.08 20.23
N LEU A 227 -23.95 21.12 19.42
CA LEU A 227 -22.93 21.27 18.38
C LEU A 227 -21.51 21.34 18.97
N SER A 228 -20.77 20.23 18.94
CA SER A 228 -19.31 20.30 18.95
C SER A 228 -18.68 19.28 17.99
N LYS A 229 -18.11 19.82 16.90
CA LYS A 229 -17.23 19.20 15.88
C LYS A 229 -17.90 18.27 14.83
N ILE A 230 -17.63 18.62 13.56
CA ILE A 230 -17.75 17.90 12.26
C ILE A 230 -18.64 16.64 12.25
N VAL A 231 -19.71 16.66 11.44
CA VAL A 231 -20.76 15.63 11.45
C VAL A 231 -21.05 15.04 10.06
N TYR A 232 -21.67 13.85 10.03
CA TYR A 232 -21.95 13.00 8.87
C TYR A 232 -23.45 12.72 8.75
N THR A 233 -23.96 12.55 7.52
CA THR A 233 -25.35 12.14 7.28
C THR A 233 -25.40 10.75 6.64
N ASN A 234 -25.98 9.79 7.35
CA ASN A 234 -26.29 8.48 6.78
C ASN A 234 -27.70 8.54 6.19
N VAL A 235 -27.83 8.29 4.89
CA VAL A 235 -29.14 8.21 4.22
C VAL A 235 -29.44 6.74 3.94
N TYR A 236 -30.26 6.13 4.79
CA TYR A 236 -30.74 4.76 4.61
C TYR A 236 -31.76 4.73 3.46
N SER A 237 -31.30 4.48 2.23
CA SER A 237 -32.16 3.95 1.16
C SER A 237 -32.35 2.44 1.33
N ALA A 238 -33.12 1.79 0.46
CA ALA A 238 -33.32 0.33 0.47
C ALA A 238 -31.99 -0.46 0.51
N ASP A 239 -30.90 0.11 0.00
CA ASP A 239 -29.56 -0.50 -0.04
C ASP A 239 -28.57 0.07 0.99
N LYS A 240 -29.01 1.00 1.87
CA LYS A 240 -28.21 1.80 2.82
C LYS A 240 -27.20 2.69 2.08
N ILE A 241 -27.11 4.02 2.27
CA ILE A 241 -26.10 4.88 1.60
C ILE A 241 -25.57 5.91 2.61
N THR A 242 -24.32 6.35 2.48
CA THR A 242 -23.75 7.41 3.34
C THR A 242 -23.42 8.64 2.50
N VAL A 243 -24.08 9.77 2.78
CA VAL A 243 -23.94 11.03 2.04
C VAL A 243 -23.30 12.07 2.94
N GLU A 244 -22.07 12.49 2.65
CA GLU A 244 -21.39 13.56 3.39
C GLU A 244 -21.82 14.93 2.83
N SER A 245 -22.35 15.81 3.71
CA SER A 245 -22.80 17.15 3.33
C SER A 245 -22.53 18.23 4.39
N VAL A 246 -22.46 19.48 3.92
CA VAL A 246 -21.96 20.69 4.58
C VAL A 246 -22.86 21.21 5.72
N ASP A 247 -24.18 21.04 5.65
CA ASP A 247 -25.10 21.74 6.56
C ASP A 247 -25.92 20.84 7.49
N ILE A 248 -25.51 19.59 7.71
CA ILE A 248 -26.17 18.69 8.66
C ILE A 248 -25.21 18.34 9.78
N LEU A 249 -25.24 19.17 10.81
CA LEU A 249 -24.43 19.03 12.00
C LEU A 249 -25.18 18.29 13.11
N ALA A 250 -25.60 17.04 12.87
CA ALA A 250 -25.84 15.99 13.86
C ALA A 250 -26.16 14.67 13.11
N SER A 251 -25.76 13.52 13.67
CA SER A 251 -26.27 12.22 13.24
C SER A 251 -27.79 12.18 13.46
N ALA A 252 -28.57 12.56 12.47
CA ALA A 252 -29.82 11.90 12.23
C ALA A 252 -29.48 10.68 11.37
N ASN A 253 -29.80 9.48 11.86
CA ASN A 253 -30.04 8.38 10.93
C ASN A 253 -31.17 8.90 10.03
N LEU A 254 -30.89 9.37 8.82
CA LEU A 254 -31.93 9.82 7.90
C LEU A 254 -32.32 8.61 7.07
N LYS A 255 -33.62 8.33 6.95
CA LYS A 255 -34.10 7.23 6.10
C LYS A 255 -34.81 7.87 4.92
N PHE A 256 -34.43 7.46 3.71
CA PHE A 256 -35.20 7.79 2.52
C PHE A 256 -36.33 6.76 2.43
N ILE A 257 -37.55 7.18 2.74
CA ILE A 257 -38.74 6.31 2.77
C ILE A 257 -39.68 6.61 1.60
N ASN A 258 -40.58 5.68 1.29
CA ASN A 258 -41.68 5.93 0.36
C ASN A 258 -42.51 7.12 0.86
N GLY A 259 -42.40 8.27 0.19
CA GLY A 259 -43.02 9.55 0.56
C GLY A 259 -42.05 10.72 0.66
N ASP A 260 -40.74 10.46 0.70
CA ASP A 260 -39.73 11.50 0.55
C ASP A 260 -39.61 11.95 -0.91
N THR A 261 -39.40 13.25 -1.15
CA THR A 261 -39.36 13.83 -2.51
C THR A 261 -37.98 14.34 -2.88
N ILE A 262 -37.60 14.09 -4.14
CA ILE A 262 -36.47 14.72 -4.82
C ILE A 262 -37.07 15.64 -5.88
N ASP A 263 -37.02 16.93 -5.60
CA ASP A 263 -37.42 17.99 -6.52
C ASP A 263 -36.16 18.64 -7.11
N ASP A 264 -36.28 19.46 -8.17
CA ASP A 264 -35.12 19.98 -8.93
C ASP A 264 -34.12 20.82 -8.13
N HIS A 265 -34.49 21.27 -6.93
CA HIS A 265 -33.66 22.12 -6.08
C HIS A 265 -33.62 21.66 -4.62
N VAL A 266 -34.41 20.65 -4.26
CA VAL A 266 -34.66 20.29 -2.87
C VAL A 266 -34.74 18.78 -2.70
N ILE A 267 -34.16 18.28 -1.61
CA ILE A 267 -34.36 16.91 -1.15
C ILE A 267 -34.99 16.96 0.23
N LYS A 268 -36.06 16.18 0.42
CA LYS A 268 -36.68 15.99 1.72
C LYS A 268 -36.28 14.63 2.25
N PHE A 269 -35.72 14.61 3.46
CA PHE A 269 -35.42 13.38 4.18
C PHE A 269 -36.29 13.27 5.43
N THR A 270 -36.64 12.04 5.79
CA THR A 270 -37.28 11.73 7.07
C THR A 270 -36.23 11.26 8.08
N SER A 271 -36.34 11.67 9.35
CA SER A 271 -35.53 11.05 10.39
C SER A 271 -35.94 9.59 10.61
N ALA A 272 -34.96 8.69 10.60
CA ALA A 272 -35.13 7.28 10.93
C ALA A 272 -35.42 7.06 12.41
N THR A 273 -35.08 8.01 13.29
CA THR A 273 -35.37 7.93 14.73
C THR A 273 -36.67 8.64 15.11
N ASN A 274 -37.11 9.60 14.30
CA ASN A 274 -38.35 10.33 14.49
C ASN A 274 -39.03 10.59 13.13
N PRO A 275 -39.98 9.73 12.71
CA PRO A 275 -40.64 9.83 11.41
C PRO A 275 -41.38 11.15 11.16
N ASP A 276 -41.74 11.89 12.22
CA ASP A 276 -42.45 13.17 12.13
C ASP A 276 -41.48 14.34 11.84
N LYS A 277 -40.18 14.15 12.08
CA LYS A 277 -39.16 15.14 11.74
C LYS A 277 -38.72 14.99 10.29
N LYS A 278 -38.98 16.03 9.50
CA LYS A 278 -38.53 16.18 8.11
C LYS A 278 -37.37 17.17 8.04
N PHE A 279 -36.45 16.89 7.14
CA PHE A 279 -35.29 17.73 6.87
C PHE A 279 -35.29 18.10 5.40
N VAL A 280 -35.12 19.38 5.10
CA VAL A 280 -35.21 19.91 3.74
C VAL A 280 -33.86 20.48 3.34
N PHE A 281 -33.28 19.91 2.30
CA PHE A 281 -31.97 20.25 1.78
C PHE A 281 -32.08 20.94 0.45
N LYS A 282 -31.53 22.15 0.33
CA LYS A 282 -31.28 22.75 -0.98
C LYS A 282 -29.99 22.21 -1.57
N TYR A 283 -30.03 21.92 -2.85
CA TYR A 283 -28.84 21.70 -3.67
C TYR A 283 -28.86 22.65 -4.84
N LYS A 284 -27.70 23.21 -5.18
CA LYS A 284 -27.61 24.28 -6.19
C LYS A 284 -27.09 23.80 -7.55
N TYR A 285 -26.43 22.64 -7.59
CA TYR A 285 -25.63 22.21 -8.74
C TYR A 285 -25.91 20.78 -9.22
N LEU A 286 -26.70 20.01 -8.47
CA LEU A 286 -27.14 18.68 -8.87
C LEU A 286 -28.39 18.79 -9.75
N ASN A 287 -28.62 17.79 -10.59
CA ASN A 287 -29.94 17.59 -11.21
C ASN A 287 -30.68 16.47 -10.46
N LYS A 288 -32.00 16.47 -10.57
CA LYS A 288 -32.88 15.47 -9.94
C LYS A 288 -32.44 14.03 -10.25
N GLN A 289 -32.03 13.75 -11.49
CA GLN A 289 -31.62 12.41 -11.95
C GLN A 289 -30.40 11.87 -11.20
N ILE A 290 -29.40 12.70 -10.91
CA ILE A 290 -28.23 12.28 -10.14
C ILE A 290 -28.63 11.94 -8.71
N TRP A 291 -29.51 12.73 -8.08
CA TRP A 291 -30.03 12.41 -6.74
C TRP A 291 -30.91 11.17 -6.72
N GLU A 292 -31.73 10.95 -7.74
CA GLU A 292 -32.50 9.72 -7.90
C GLU A 292 -31.57 8.50 -8.04
N ARG A 293 -30.47 8.63 -8.79
CA ARG A 293 -29.45 7.57 -8.88
C ARG A 293 -28.74 7.33 -7.55
N ILE A 294 -28.39 8.40 -6.83
CA ILE A 294 -27.70 8.33 -5.53
C ILE A 294 -28.61 7.75 -4.46
N LEU A 295 -29.89 8.11 -4.41
CA LEU A 295 -30.81 7.73 -3.33
C LEU A 295 -31.60 6.46 -3.62
N SER A 296 -31.71 6.09 -4.90
CA SER A 296 -32.31 4.85 -5.38
C SER A 296 -31.34 4.18 -6.37
N PRO A 297 -30.16 3.70 -5.91
CA PRO A 297 -29.30 2.89 -6.77
C PRO A 297 -30.18 1.73 -7.23
N GLN A 298 -30.44 1.64 -8.53
CA GLN A 298 -31.52 0.78 -9.00
C GLN A 298 -31.25 -0.66 -8.55
N THR A 299 -32.22 -1.25 -7.84
CA THR A 299 -32.26 -2.67 -7.47
C THR A 299 -32.16 -3.63 -8.68
N ASN A 300 -32.22 -3.08 -9.90
CA ASN A 300 -32.09 -3.81 -11.17
C ASN A 300 -30.68 -3.77 -11.79
N GLN A 301 -29.74 -3.00 -11.23
CA GLN A 301 -28.33 -3.09 -11.67
C GLN A 301 -27.69 -4.32 -11.05
N LYS A 302 -27.29 -5.29 -11.89
CA LYS A 302 -26.57 -6.50 -11.47
C LYS A 302 -25.18 -6.22 -10.84
N GLN A 303 -24.72 -4.97 -10.81
CA GLN A 303 -23.40 -4.60 -10.28
C GLN A 303 -23.53 -3.77 -9.00
N PRO A 304 -22.78 -4.11 -7.94
CA PRO A 304 -22.81 -3.38 -6.67
C PRO A 304 -22.24 -1.98 -6.84
N TYR A 305 -22.83 -1.01 -6.13
CA TYR A 305 -22.38 0.37 -6.07
C TYR A 305 -20.96 0.44 -5.50
N ASN A 306 -19.96 0.76 -6.34
CA ASN A 306 -18.55 0.66 -5.99
C ASN A 306 -17.88 2.04 -5.80
N VAL A 307 -16.62 2.05 -5.34
CA VAL A 307 -15.90 3.29 -5.02
C VAL A 307 -15.67 4.18 -6.24
N ALA A 308 -15.49 3.62 -7.44
CA ALA A 308 -15.36 4.41 -8.65
C ALA A 308 -16.67 5.16 -8.97
N GLN A 309 -17.82 4.49 -8.82
CA GLN A 309 -19.13 5.13 -8.98
C GLN A 309 -19.30 6.28 -7.99
N ALA A 310 -18.93 6.10 -6.73
CA ALA A 310 -19.07 7.14 -5.73
C ALA A 310 -18.17 8.36 -5.95
N VAL A 311 -16.93 8.16 -6.42
CA VAL A 311 -16.04 9.27 -6.82
C VAL A 311 -16.65 10.05 -7.99
N VAL A 312 -17.13 9.33 -9.02
CA VAL A 312 -17.78 9.94 -10.20
C VAL A 312 -19.04 10.71 -9.80
N ASP A 313 -19.91 10.10 -9.01
CA ASP A 313 -21.14 10.72 -8.53
C ASP A 313 -20.85 11.95 -7.68
N SER A 314 -19.82 11.90 -6.82
CA SER A 314 -19.38 13.06 -6.03
C SER A 314 -18.90 14.21 -6.92
N CYS A 315 -18.13 13.91 -7.97
CA CYS A 315 -17.68 14.93 -8.91
C CYS A 315 -18.84 15.52 -9.70
N LEU A 316 -19.79 14.69 -10.14
CA LEU A 316 -21.01 15.17 -10.80
C LEU A 316 -21.86 16.02 -9.86
N ALA A 317 -21.87 15.70 -8.57
CA ALA A 317 -22.61 16.44 -7.57
C ALA A 317 -22.13 17.88 -7.37
N TYR A 318 -20.85 18.15 -7.65
CA TYR A 318 -20.32 19.51 -7.62
C TYR A 318 -20.61 20.31 -8.90
N GLY A 319 -21.07 19.67 -9.98
CA GLY A 319 -21.44 20.34 -11.23
C GLY A 319 -20.33 21.25 -11.76
N THR A 320 -20.69 22.45 -12.22
CA THR A 320 -19.76 23.45 -12.77
C THR A 320 -19.32 24.49 -11.73
N ALA A 321 -19.36 24.15 -10.44
CA ALA A 321 -18.98 25.07 -9.37
C ALA A 321 -17.54 25.58 -9.58
N LYS A 322 -17.36 26.90 -9.47
CA LYS A 322 -16.03 27.54 -9.56
C LYS A 322 -15.31 27.62 -8.22
N ALA A 323 -16.04 27.40 -7.13
CA ALA A 323 -15.53 27.39 -5.76
C ALA A 323 -16.40 26.46 -4.93
N LEU A 324 -15.78 25.80 -3.95
CA LEU A 324 -16.42 24.92 -2.99
C LEU A 324 -16.03 25.33 -1.59
N CYS A 325 -16.91 25.11 -0.61
CA CYS A 325 -16.58 25.39 0.78
C CYS A 325 -15.56 24.38 1.35
N PRO A 326 -14.83 24.73 2.42
CA PRO A 326 -13.81 23.86 3.05
C PRO A 326 -14.32 22.46 3.41
N ALA A 327 -15.59 22.34 3.82
CA ALA A 327 -16.18 21.05 4.16
C ALA A 327 -16.36 20.16 2.92
N ALA A 328 -16.87 20.72 1.80
CA ALA A 328 -17.07 19.97 0.56
C ALA A 328 -15.74 19.43 0.01
N VAL A 329 -14.70 20.28 -0.04
CA VAL A 329 -13.37 19.89 -0.54
C VAL A 329 -12.73 18.82 0.38
N THR A 330 -12.95 18.92 1.69
CA THR A 330 -12.55 17.89 2.66
C THR A 330 -13.29 16.56 2.45
N CYS A 331 -14.60 16.59 2.19
CA CYS A 331 -15.37 15.39 1.92
C CYS A 331 -14.89 14.72 0.64
N MET A 332 -14.65 15.49 -0.43
CA MET A 332 -14.10 14.95 -1.66
C MET A 332 -12.74 14.28 -1.44
N ALA A 333 -11.84 14.91 -0.68
CA ALA A 333 -10.55 14.34 -0.34
C ALA A 333 -10.68 12.97 0.35
N ARG A 334 -11.66 12.80 1.26
CA ARG A 334 -11.93 11.51 1.92
C ARG A 334 -12.47 10.44 0.99
N VAL A 335 -13.32 10.82 0.03
CA VAL A 335 -13.90 9.89 -0.95
C VAL A 335 -12.79 9.33 -1.85
N VAL A 336 -11.87 10.20 -2.29
CA VAL A 336 -10.74 9.79 -3.15
C VAL A 336 -9.63 9.06 -2.37
N ALA A 337 -9.30 9.52 -1.16
CA ALA A 337 -8.25 8.95 -0.30
C ALA A 337 -8.72 7.71 0.50
N SER A 338 -9.54 6.88 -0.15
CA SER A 338 -10.00 5.60 0.40
C SER A 338 -8.96 4.51 0.14
N MET A 339 -8.86 3.53 1.05
CA MET A 339 -7.98 2.36 0.85
C MET A 339 -8.44 1.42 -0.27
N ASN A 340 -9.63 1.64 -0.83
CA ASN A 340 -10.09 0.91 -2.00
C ASN A 340 -9.54 1.60 -3.26
N HIS A 341 -8.56 0.94 -3.87
CA HIS A 341 -7.84 1.46 -5.02
C HIS A 341 -8.52 1.19 -6.38
N VAL A 342 -9.76 0.68 -6.42
CA VAL A 342 -10.48 0.39 -7.67
C VAL A 342 -10.57 1.63 -8.55
N PHE A 343 -10.91 2.78 -7.97
CA PHE A 343 -10.95 4.04 -8.71
C PHE A 343 -9.57 4.45 -9.24
N LEU A 344 -8.49 4.23 -8.48
CA LEU A 344 -7.14 4.57 -8.92
C LEU A 344 -6.75 3.77 -10.17
N PHE A 345 -7.13 2.49 -10.29
CA PHE A 345 -6.87 1.74 -11.53
C PHE A 345 -7.53 2.35 -12.74
N SER A 346 -8.83 2.61 -12.65
CA SER A 346 -9.58 3.22 -13.74
C SER A 346 -9.02 4.59 -14.12
N LEU A 347 -8.60 5.35 -13.11
CA LEU A 347 -7.94 6.65 -13.31
C LEU A 347 -6.61 6.51 -14.07
N PHE A 348 -5.73 5.59 -13.66
CA PHE A 348 -4.44 5.38 -14.33
C PHE A 348 -4.57 4.79 -15.73
N ASP A 349 -5.60 3.98 -15.98
CA ASP A 349 -5.95 3.51 -17.32
C ASP A 349 -6.33 4.70 -18.21
N VAL A 350 -7.23 5.58 -17.75
CA VAL A 350 -7.61 6.80 -18.50
C VAL A 350 -6.41 7.74 -18.71
N LEU A 351 -5.57 7.93 -17.70
CA LEU A 351 -4.37 8.77 -17.81
C LEU A 351 -3.32 8.19 -18.76
N SER A 352 -3.34 6.87 -19.03
CA SER A 352 -2.42 6.25 -19.99
C SER A 352 -2.65 6.76 -21.42
N ASP A 353 -3.93 6.99 -21.76
CA ASP A 353 -4.36 7.57 -23.03
C ASP A 353 -4.34 9.11 -23.03
N ASN A 354 -4.21 9.74 -21.85
CA ASN A 354 -4.38 11.19 -21.66
C ASN A 354 -3.23 11.78 -20.83
N ARG A 355 -1.99 11.58 -21.30
CA ARG A 355 -0.77 11.86 -20.54
C ARG A 355 -0.61 13.31 -20.07
N ASP A 356 -1.13 14.28 -20.80
CA ASP A 356 -1.03 15.69 -20.45
C ASP A 356 -1.77 16.02 -19.14
N PHE A 357 -2.73 15.18 -18.74
CA PHE A 357 -3.43 15.30 -17.46
C PHE A 357 -2.72 14.60 -16.30
N LEU A 358 -1.64 13.85 -16.55
CA LEU A 358 -0.99 13.05 -15.50
C LEU A 358 -0.50 13.92 -14.34
N GLU A 359 0.30 14.94 -14.62
CA GLU A 359 0.90 15.77 -13.57
C GLU A 359 -0.14 16.58 -12.78
N PRO A 360 -1.07 17.31 -13.41
CA PRO A 360 -2.08 18.07 -12.66
C PRO A 360 -2.98 17.17 -11.81
N ILE A 361 -3.46 16.05 -12.38
CA ILE A 361 -4.35 15.13 -11.66
C ILE A 361 -3.62 14.37 -10.57
N PHE A 362 -2.36 13.97 -10.80
CA PHE A 362 -1.57 13.35 -9.75
C PHE A 362 -1.28 14.32 -8.60
N ASN A 363 -1.05 15.60 -8.87
CA ASN A 363 -0.91 16.62 -7.82
C ASN A 363 -2.21 16.80 -7.01
N CYS A 364 -3.38 16.72 -7.67
CA CYS A 364 -4.67 16.70 -6.97
C CYS A 364 -4.79 15.49 -6.04
N LEU A 365 -4.45 14.29 -6.52
CA LEU A 365 -4.43 13.08 -5.69
C LEU A 365 -3.49 13.22 -4.50
N LEU A 366 -2.26 13.72 -4.72
CA LEU A 366 -1.30 13.96 -3.65
C LEU A 366 -1.88 14.91 -2.61
N ASN A 367 -2.58 15.97 -3.01
CA ASN A 367 -3.22 16.90 -2.08
C ASN A 367 -4.34 16.23 -1.27
N PHE A 368 -5.19 15.43 -1.91
CA PHE A 368 -6.26 14.70 -1.21
C PHE A 368 -5.71 13.71 -0.18
N TYR A 369 -4.70 12.92 -0.56
CA TYR A 369 -4.09 11.96 0.35
C TYR A 369 -3.28 12.66 1.44
N ALA A 370 -2.50 13.70 1.11
CA ALA A 370 -1.71 14.48 2.07
C ALA A 370 -2.59 15.18 3.12
N PHE A 371 -3.76 15.70 2.73
CA PHE A 371 -4.72 16.31 3.65
C PHE A 371 -5.16 15.36 4.78
N HIS A 372 -5.12 14.05 4.54
CA HIS A 372 -5.40 13.01 5.53
C HIS A 372 -4.16 12.32 6.10
N SER A 373 -2.97 12.86 5.88
CA SER A 373 -1.70 12.22 6.24
C SER A 373 -1.50 10.85 5.60
N LYS A 374 -2.03 10.64 4.39
CA LYS A 374 -2.02 9.36 3.66
C LYS A 374 -1.21 9.40 2.36
N HIS A 375 -0.44 10.44 2.07
CA HIS A 375 0.29 10.53 0.79
C HIS A 375 1.17 9.30 0.51
N LEU A 376 1.76 8.65 1.52
CA LEU A 376 2.48 7.40 1.33
C LEU A 376 1.61 6.19 0.98
N GLU A 377 0.33 6.17 1.35
CA GLU A 377 -0.61 5.11 0.94
C GLU A 377 -0.67 5.04 -0.59
N LEU A 378 -0.81 6.19 -1.24
CA LEU A 378 -0.79 6.30 -2.70
C LEU A 378 0.53 5.78 -3.29
N LEU A 379 1.67 6.15 -2.72
CA LEU A 379 2.98 5.74 -3.24
C LEU A 379 3.23 4.24 -3.10
N LYS A 380 2.88 3.67 -1.94
CA LYS A 380 2.96 2.23 -1.68
C LYS A 380 2.11 1.44 -2.68
N PHE A 381 0.88 1.90 -2.93
CA PHE A 381 0.00 1.32 -3.94
C PHE A 381 0.65 1.32 -5.35
N LEU A 382 1.14 2.47 -5.82
CA LEU A 382 1.73 2.58 -7.16
C LEU A 382 2.93 1.64 -7.34
N CYS A 383 3.76 1.54 -6.30
CA CYS A 383 4.95 0.68 -6.33
C CYS A 383 4.64 -0.79 -6.23
N PHE A 384 3.71 -1.17 -5.36
CA PHE A 384 3.26 -2.55 -5.27
C PHE A 384 2.73 -3.03 -6.62
N TYR A 385 1.88 -2.23 -7.25
CA TYR A 385 1.30 -2.58 -8.54
C TYR A 385 2.36 -2.70 -9.64
N GLU A 386 3.30 -1.76 -9.71
CA GLU A 386 4.42 -1.81 -10.66
C GLU A 386 5.30 -3.07 -10.46
N LEU A 387 5.69 -3.35 -9.21
CA LEU A 387 6.47 -4.56 -8.92
C LEU A 387 5.72 -5.83 -9.31
N ARG A 388 4.40 -5.88 -9.01
CA ARG A 388 3.57 -7.06 -9.32
C ARG A 388 3.41 -7.33 -10.81
N ARG A 389 3.38 -6.29 -11.65
CA ARG A 389 3.28 -6.47 -13.12
C ARG A 389 4.62 -6.65 -13.81
N THR A 390 5.73 -6.53 -13.08
CA THR A 390 7.06 -6.75 -13.64
C THR A 390 7.36 -8.26 -13.66
N GLU A 391 7.37 -8.86 -14.84
CA GLU A 391 7.71 -10.29 -15.00
C GLU A 391 9.22 -10.52 -14.91
N ASN A 392 10.00 -9.69 -15.60
CA ASN A 392 11.46 -9.79 -15.61
C ASN A 392 12.06 -8.97 -14.46
N THR A 393 12.73 -9.60 -13.52
CA THR A 393 13.39 -8.91 -12.39
C THR A 393 14.45 -7.89 -12.82
N ASN A 394 14.98 -8.00 -14.05
CA ASN A 394 15.87 -6.98 -14.62
C ASN A 394 15.14 -5.73 -15.09
N GLU A 395 13.81 -5.75 -15.22
CA GLU A 395 12.98 -4.63 -15.66
C GLU A 395 12.28 -3.88 -14.51
N ILE A 396 12.55 -4.27 -13.25
CA ILE A 396 12.01 -3.63 -12.05
C ILE A 396 12.20 -2.11 -12.14
N PHE A 397 11.07 -1.40 -12.19
CA PHE A 397 10.99 0.06 -12.34
C PHE A 397 11.78 0.64 -13.52
N ARG A 398 12.14 -0.13 -14.56
CA ARG A 398 12.88 0.37 -15.74
C ARG A 398 11.99 0.97 -16.83
N GLN A 399 10.72 0.59 -16.87
CA GLN A 399 9.76 1.13 -17.84
C GLN A 399 9.49 2.62 -17.60
N ASN A 400 8.93 3.34 -18.57
CA ASN A 400 8.54 4.75 -18.42
C ASN A 400 7.02 4.90 -18.53
N ASN A 401 6.31 4.31 -17.58
CA ASN A 401 4.85 4.35 -17.50
C ASN A 401 4.37 5.40 -16.47
N ASN A 402 3.05 5.60 -16.40
CA ASN A 402 2.45 6.61 -15.55
C ASN A 402 2.64 6.35 -14.05
N PHE A 403 2.75 5.10 -13.62
CA PHE A 403 3.05 4.77 -12.21
C PHE A 403 4.43 5.29 -11.81
N ILE A 404 5.45 5.01 -12.62
CA ILE A 404 6.82 5.47 -12.38
C ILE A 404 6.92 7.00 -12.45
N ARG A 405 6.27 7.62 -13.43
CA ARG A 405 6.22 9.09 -13.53
C ARG A 405 5.60 9.72 -12.29
N SER A 406 4.52 9.13 -11.78
CA SER A 406 3.86 9.59 -10.56
C SER A 406 4.76 9.46 -9.33
N ILE A 407 5.48 8.34 -9.19
CA ILE A 407 6.48 8.18 -8.12
C ILE A 407 7.56 9.26 -8.21
N ASN A 408 8.07 9.55 -9.41
CA ASN A 408 9.08 10.60 -9.61
C ASN A 408 8.53 12.01 -9.28
N LEU A 409 7.28 12.31 -9.66
CA LEU A 409 6.62 13.59 -9.32
C LEU A 409 6.54 13.77 -7.80
N PHE A 410 6.17 12.72 -7.07
CA PHE A 410 6.14 12.76 -5.61
C PHE A 410 7.54 13.00 -5.03
N ILE A 411 8.54 12.21 -5.43
CA ILE A 411 9.91 12.35 -4.90
C ILE A 411 10.43 13.76 -5.16
N LYS A 412 10.22 14.31 -6.36
CA LYS A 412 10.62 15.69 -6.70
C LYS A 412 9.93 16.71 -5.79
N ARG A 413 8.63 16.55 -5.53
CA ARG A 413 7.84 17.46 -4.69
C ARG A 413 8.37 17.58 -3.26
N VAL A 414 8.77 16.46 -2.65
CA VAL A 414 9.21 16.47 -1.23
C VAL A 414 10.72 16.65 -1.06
N SER A 415 11.51 16.58 -2.14
CA SER A 415 12.98 16.56 -2.06
C SER A 415 13.67 17.90 -2.33
N THR A 416 12.95 19.02 -2.45
CA THR A 416 13.56 20.31 -2.83
C THR A 416 14.75 20.69 -1.93
N ASN A 417 14.61 20.54 -0.61
CA ASN A 417 15.70 20.82 0.31
C ASN A 417 16.89 19.86 0.10
N TYR A 418 16.62 18.56 0.00
CA TYR A 418 17.65 17.53 -0.24
C TYR A 418 18.42 17.75 -1.56
N VAL A 419 17.75 18.21 -2.62
CA VAL A 419 18.37 18.60 -3.90
C VAL A 419 19.33 19.77 -3.69
N ASN A 420 18.83 20.84 -3.08
CA ASN A 420 19.55 22.10 -2.96
C ASN A 420 20.74 22.05 -1.98
N THR A 421 20.73 21.11 -1.03
CA THR A 421 21.83 20.90 -0.10
C THR A 421 22.69 19.71 -0.54
N THR A 422 22.15 18.50 -0.40
CA THR A 422 22.95 17.28 -0.41
C THR A 422 23.34 16.86 -1.82
N ILE A 423 22.40 16.83 -2.77
CA ILE A 423 22.73 16.46 -4.16
C ILE A 423 23.67 17.49 -4.79
N LYS A 424 23.46 18.78 -4.50
CA LYS A 424 24.35 19.86 -4.94
C LYS A 424 25.78 19.70 -4.38
N ASP A 425 25.92 19.35 -3.11
CA ASP A 425 27.23 19.06 -2.51
C ASP A 425 27.91 17.84 -3.15
N LEU A 426 27.15 16.79 -3.46
CA LEU A 426 27.65 15.62 -4.18
C LEU A 426 28.10 15.95 -5.60
N TYR A 427 27.39 16.84 -6.30
CA TYR A 427 27.83 17.35 -7.59
C TYR A 427 29.21 18.02 -7.47
N TYR A 428 29.38 18.93 -6.50
CA TYR A 428 30.66 19.62 -6.29
C TYR A 428 31.78 18.69 -5.82
N LEU A 429 31.47 17.65 -5.05
CA LEU A 429 32.41 16.60 -4.67
C LEU A 429 33.01 15.94 -5.92
N ILE A 430 32.17 15.57 -6.88
CA ILE A 430 32.59 14.92 -8.13
C ILE A 430 33.32 15.92 -9.05
N ALA A 431 32.81 17.14 -9.17
CA ALA A 431 33.41 18.22 -9.97
C ALA A 431 34.88 18.49 -9.59
N LYS A 432 35.16 18.52 -8.27
CA LYS A 432 36.49 18.78 -7.70
C LYS A 432 37.46 17.60 -7.83
N ALA A 433 36.99 16.41 -8.19
CA ALA A 433 37.84 15.24 -8.32
C ALA A 433 38.85 15.41 -9.49
N PRO A 434 40.05 14.81 -9.39
CA PRO A 434 40.97 14.70 -10.52
C PRO A 434 40.28 14.05 -11.73
N MET A 435 40.63 14.47 -12.95
CA MET A 435 40.07 13.87 -14.17
C MET A 435 40.49 12.39 -14.30
N TRP A 436 39.59 11.54 -14.80
CA TRP A 436 39.88 10.15 -15.12
C TRP A 436 39.44 9.77 -16.54
N LYS A 437 39.91 8.62 -17.04
CA LYS A 437 39.48 8.05 -18.32
C LYS A 437 38.53 6.87 -18.09
N LEU A 438 37.33 6.95 -18.66
CA LEU A 438 36.34 5.86 -18.59
C LEU A 438 36.65 4.72 -19.59
N GLU A 439 36.98 5.05 -20.84
CA GLU A 439 37.11 4.05 -21.92
C GLU A 439 38.38 3.20 -21.85
N ASN A 440 39.49 3.76 -21.36
CA ASN A 440 40.76 3.06 -21.16
C ASN A 440 41.44 3.57 -19.87
N PRO A 441 40.97 3.12 -18.69
CA PRO A 441 41.48 3.58 -17.40
C PRO A 441 42.91 3.06 -17.15
N SER A 442 43.76 3.97 -16.68
CA SER A 442 45.06 3.68 -16.06
C SER A 442 44.93 3.35 -14.57
N ASP A 443 45.99 2.85 -13.93
CA ASP A 443 45.97 2.56 -12.49
C ASP A 443 45.71 3.81 -11.63
N LYS A 444 46.16 4.98 -12.10
CA LYS A 444 45.85 6.27 -11.48
C LYS A 444 44.37 6.62 -11.60
N ASP A 445 43.74 6.31 -12.73
CA ASP A 445 42.30 6.51 -12.94
C ASP A 445 41.49 5.61 -12.01
N ILE A 446 41.87 4.33 -11.89
CA ILE A 446 41.25 3.36 -10.97
C ILE A 446 41.35 3.88 -9.53
N THR A 447 42.53 4.31 -9.09
CA THR A 447 42.75 4.87 -7.74
C THR A 447 41.89 6.12 -7.49
N THR A 448 41.78 6.99 -8.49
CA THR A 448 40.95 8.21 -8.43
C THR A 448 39.47 7.84 -8.26
N VAL A 449 38.96 6.92 -9.08
CA VAL A 449 37.57 6.45 -9.03
C VAL A 449 37.28 5.76 -7.70
N THR A 450 38.16 4.88 -7.21
CA THR A 450 38.00 4.21 -5.90
C THR A 450 37.88 5.23 -4.77
N ASN A 451 38.77 6.23 -4.73
CA ASN A 451 38.73 7.27 -3.70
C ASN A 451 37.46 8.13 -3.80
N LEU A 452 37.01 8.44 -5.01
CA LEU A 452 35.79 9.21 -5.24
C LEU A 452 34.54 8.41 -4.85
N MET A 453 34.48 7.12 -5.16
CA MET A 453 33.39 6.22 -4.75
C MET A 453 33.28 6.12 -3.22
N ARG A 454 34.42 5.96 -2.54
CA ARG A 454 34.47 5.98 -1.08
C ARG A 454 33.89 7.28 -0.53
N GLN A 455 34.39 8.43 -1.00
CA GLN A 455 33.90 9.74 -0.56
C GLN A 455 32.41 9.95 -0.84
N PHE A 456 31.94 9.54 -2.03
CA PHE A 456 30.54 9.65 -2.41
C PHE A 456 29.64 8.85 -1.47
N TRP A 457 29.94 7.57 -1.28
CA TRP A 457 29.11 6.71 -0.42
C TRP A 457 29.20 7.09 1.06
N THR A 458 30.38 7.45 1.56
CA THR A 458 30.52 8.00 2.91
C THR A 458 29.65 9.25 3.09
N LYS A 459 29.66 10.18 2.14
CA LYS A 459 28.81 11.38 2.19
C LYS A 459 27.32 11.04 2.14
N MET A 460 26.91 10.08 1.29
CA MET A 460 25.53 9.59 1.23
C MET A 460 25.07 8.97 2.56
N ILE A 461 25.95 8.24 3.26
CA ILE A 461 25.68 7.70 4.60
C ILE A 461 25.56 8.82 5.63
N GLU A 462 26.52 9.75 5.68
CA GLU A 462 26.54 10.87 6.64
C GLU A 462 25.33 11.79 6.51
N THR A 463 24.79 11.90 5.29
CA THR A 463 23.67 12.78 4.96
C THR A 463 22.36 12.03 4.78
N VAL A 464 22.29 10.74 5.11
CA VAL A 464 21.09 9.92 4.90
C VAL A 464 19.84 10.50 5.58
N ASP A 465 20.01 11.14 6.74
CA ASP A 465 18.92 11.78 7.50
C ASP A 465 18.41 13.08 6.86
N THR A 466 19.12 13.62 5.86
CA THR A 466 18.66 14.77 5.06
C THR A 466 17.66 14.35 3.97
N ILE A 467 17.57 13.06 3.66
CA ILE A 467 16.54 12.51 2.78
C ILE A 467 15.19 12.61 3.52
N PRO A 468 14.13 13.15 2.87
CA PRO A 468 12.83 13.30 3.51
C PRO A 468 12.33 12.00 4.18
N PRO A 469 11.79 12.06 5.41
CA PRO A 469 11.31 10.89 6.13
C PRO A 469 10.32 10.03 5.34
N SER A 470 9.40 10.65 4.58
CA SER A 470 8.49 9.95 3.69
C SER A 470 9.20 9.12 2.62
N ILE A 471 10.27 9.64 2.01
CA ILE A 471 11.07 8.89 1.03
C ILE A 471 11.80 7.73 1.71
N ARG A 472 12.38 7.94 2.89
CA ARG A 472 13.06 6.87 3.63
C ARG A 472 12.11 5.75 4.06
N SER A 473 10.94 6.13 4.60
CA SER A 473 9.86 5.19 4.94
C SER A 473 9.39 4.41 3.70
N PHE A 474 9.28 5.09 2.57
CA PHE A 474 8.96 4.46 1.29
C PHE A 474 10.08 3.53 0.77
N CYS A 475 11.36 3.89 0.90
CA CYS A 475 12.48 3.01 0.57
C CYS A 475 12.52 1.77 1.47
N ARG A 476 12.20 1.91 2.77
CA ARG A 476 12.01 0.77 3.67
C ARG A 476 10.88 -0.13 3.19
N TYR A 477 9.74 0.43 2.81
CA TYR A 477 8.64 -0.34 2.23
C TYR A 477 9.07 -1.11 0.97
N LEU A 478 9.80 -0.47 0.04
CA LEU A 478 10.35 -1.13 -1.14
C LEU A 478 11.31 -2.27 -0.79
N LYS A 479 12.14 -2.11 0.27
CA LYS A 479 13.01 -3.17 0.78
C LYS A 479 12.18 -4.39 1.19
N LEU A 480 11.22 -4.18 2.10
CA LEU A 480 10.39 -5.25 2.67
C LEU A 480 9.58 -5.96 1.57
N LEU A 481 9.02 -5.18 0.64
CA LEU A 481 8.26 -5.74 -0.48
C LEU A 481 9.15 -6.52 -1.45
N SER A 482 10.38 -6.05 -1.72
CA SER A 482 11.33 -6.77 -2.57
C SER A 482 11.82 -8.06 -1.92
N GLU A 483 12.06 -8.04 -0.60
CA GLU A 483 12.38 -9.24 0.20
C GLU A 483 11.25 -10.27 0.09
N ALA A 484 10.00 -9.83 0.27
CA ALA A 484 8.82 -10.68 0.19
C ALA A 484 8.60 -11.30 -1.20
N MET A 485 8.76 -10.50 -2.25
CA MET A 485 8.45 -10.90 -3.62
C MET A 485 9.56 -11.72 -4.27
N PHE A 486 10.82 -11.29 -4.15
CA PHE A 486 11.92 -11.86 -4.93
C PHE A 486 12.77 -12.86 -4.17
N ARG A 487 12.86 -12.72 -2.84
CA ARG A 487 13.57 -13.66 -1.96
C ARG A 487 15.03 -13.90 -2.33
N GLN A 488 15.66 -12.91 -2.96
CA GLN A 488 17.05 -12.95 -3.38
C GLN A 488 17.74 -11.71 -2.85
N GLN A 489 18.83 -11.91 -2.09
CA GLN A 489 19.59 -10.82 -1.45
C GLN A 489 20.04 -9.77 -2.48
N SER A 490 20.46 -10.23 -3.66
CA SER A 490 20.90 -9.38 -4.78
C SER A 490 19.79 -8.50 -5.37
N LEU A 491 18.51 -8.82 -5.12
CA LEU A 491 17.36 -8.09 -5.64
C LEU A 491 16.69 -7.17 -4.62
N ILE A 492 17.01 -7.29 -3.32
CA ILE A 492 16.37 -6.52 -2.23
C ILE A 492 16.46 -5.01 -2.47
N HIS A 493 17.63 -4.54 -2.89
CA HIS A 493 17.88 -3.12 -3.10
C HIS A 493 17.58 -2.65 -4.53
N ARG A 494 17.19 -3.55 -5.43
CA ARG A 494 17.02 -3.21 -6.85
C ARG A 494 15.88 -2.23 -7.09
N ALA A 495 14.77 -2.40 -6.36
CA ALA A 495 13.66 -1.45 -6.40
C ALA A 495 14.08 -0.05 -5.91
N ILE A 496 14.82 0.01 -4.79
CA ILE A 496 15.32 1.26 -4.22
C ILE A 496 16.31 1.93 -5.17
N PHE A 497 17.26 1.17 -5.72
CA PHE A 497 18.17 1.64 -6.75
C PHE A 497 17.42 2.27 -7.91
N ALA A 498 16.46 1.54 -8.48
CA ALA A 498 15.76 1.96 -9.68
C ALA A 498 14.91 3.23 -9.45
N VAL A 499 14.29 3.36 -8.27
CA VAL A 499 13.41 4.49 -7.95
C VAL A 499 14.19 5.70 -7.41
N LEU A 500 15.04 5.51 -6.40
CA LEU A 500 15.71 6.61 -5.73
C LEU A 500 17.01 7.02 -6.43
N LEU A 501 17.90 6.06 -6.70
CA LEU A 501 19.23 6.39 -7.22
C LEU A 501 19.18 6.69 -8.72
N LEU A 502 18.67 5.74 -9.51
CA LEU A 502 18.66 5.82 -10.97
C LEU A 502 17.74 6.93 -11.50
N ARG A 503 16.55 7.08 -10.93
CA ARG A 503 15.51 8.00 -11.45
C ARG A 503 15.45 9.36 -10.80
N PHE A 504 16.08 9.51 -9.64
CA PHE A 504 16.08 10.78 -8.93
C PHE A 504 17.50 11.29 -8.70
N VAL A 505 18.31 10.66 -7.84
CA VAL A 505 19.63 11.19 -7.47
C VAL A 505 20.53 11.36 -8.71
N PHE A 506 20.65 10.33 -9.55
CA PHE A 506 21.53 10.39 -10.73
C PHE A 506 20.98 11.33 -11.80
N VAL A 507 19.66 11.39 -11.98
CA VAL A 507 19.02 12.30 -12.94
C VAL A 507 19.29 13.75 -12.55
N VAL A 508 19.13 14.10 -11.26
CA VAL A 508 19.40 15.45 -10.76
C VAL A 508 20.88 15.79 -10.85
N LEU A 509 21.78 14.84 -10.53
CA LEU A 509 23.23 15.06 -10.69
C LEU A 509 23.63 15.37 -12.13
N VAL A 510 23.01 14.71 -13.11
CA VAL A 510 23.28 14.96 -14.54
C VAL A 510 22.37 16.05 -15.14
N SER A 511 21.65 16.80 -14.31
CA SER A 511 20.84 17.95 -14.70
C SER A 511 21.30 19.19 -13.93
N PRO A 512 22.43 19.83 -14.31
CA PRO A 512 22.99 20.94 -13.55
C PRO A 512 22.02 22.13 -13.41
N ALA A 513 21.11 22.32 -14.36
CA ALA A 513 20.05 23.32 -14.29
C ALA A 513 19.15 23.13 -13.05
N ASP A 514 18.81 21.88 -12.69
CA ASP A 514 18.03 21.58 -11.49
C ASP A 514 18.78 21.89 -10.19
N LEU A 515 20.11 22.05 -10.27
CA LEU A 515 20.99 22.46 -9.16
C LEU A 515 21.29 23.97 -9.16
N GLY A 516 20.75 24.71 -10.13
CA GLY A 516 21.06 26.12 -10.36
C GLY A 516 22.50 26.34 -10.86
N ILE A 517 23.04 25.38 -11.61
CA ILE A 517 24.39 25.42 -12.19
C ILE A 517 24.25 25.54 -13.71
N ASN A 518 24.90 26.54 -14.30
CA ASN A 518 24.94 26.70 -15.75
C ASN A 518 26.03 25.80 -16.35
N VAL A 519 25.65 24.94 -17.28
CA VAL A 519 26.57 23.97 -17.91
C VAL A 519 27.61 24.67 -18.78
N GLU A 520 27.23 25.79 -19.41
CA GLU A 520 28.12 26.55 -20.29
C GLU A 520 29.33 27.10 -19.53
N ASP A 521 29.15 27.40 -18.24
CA ASP A 521 30.19 27.94 -17.37
C ASP A 521 31.14 26.85 -16.83
N ASP A 522 30.72 25.58 -16.81
CA ASP A 522 31.52 24.45 -16.30
C ASP A 522 31.26 23.09 -17.02
N PRO A 523 31.61 22.98 -18.31
CA PRO A 523 31.36 21.77 -19.10
C PRO A 523 32.22 20.57 -18.64
N MET A 524 33.37 20.84 -18.02
CA MET A 524 34.27 19.79 -17.56
C MET A 524 33.71 19.07 -16.32
N SER A 525 33.17 19.81 -15.34
CA SER A 525 32.53 19.20 -14.17
C SER A 525 31.30 18.40 -14.55
N PHE A 526 30.47 18.91 -15.47
CA PHE A 526 29.34 18.15 -16.01
C PHE A 526 29.80 16.82 -16.63
N THR A 527 30.86 16.85 -17.43
CA THR A 527 31.43 15.64 -18.05
C THR A 527 31.89 14.62 -17.01
N LYS A 528 32.58 15.06 -15.96
CA LYS A 528 32.99 14.19 -14.84
C LYS A 528 31.79 13.55 -14.16
N VAL A 529 30.77 14.35 -13.83
CA VAL A 529 29.55 13.88 -13.16
C VAL A 529 28.82 12.86 -14.02
N ALA A 530 28.62 13.14 -15.31
CA ALA A 530 27.96 12.22 -16.25
C ALA A 530 28.74 10.90 -16.45
N GLN A 531 30.06 10.93 -16.38
CA GLN A 531 30.87 9.70 -16.43
C GLN A 531 30.81 8.93 -15.11
N PHE A 532 30.84 9.64 -13.98
CA PHE A 532 30.84 9.01 -12.66
C PHE A 532 29.52 8.33 -12.34
N THR A 533 28.38 8.94 -12.68
CA THR A 533 27.05 8.34 -12.47
C THR A 533 26.87 7.03 -13.21
N LYS A 534 27.52 6.85 -14.37
CA LYS A 534 27.55 5.56 -15.07
C LYS A 534 28.27 4.48 -14.26
N ILE A 535 29.38 4.80 -13.60
CA ILE A 535 30.12 3.88 -12.73
C ILE A 535 29.32 3.61 -11.44
N LEU A 536 28.74 4.66 -10.84
CA LEU A 536 27.89 4.55 -9.65
C LEU A 536 26.68 3.63 -9.88
N ALA A 537 26.11 3.60 -11.09
CA ALA A 537 25.01 2.70 -11.40
C ALA A 537 25.40 1.21 -11.27
N PHE A 538 26.64 0.86 -11.59
CA PHE A 538 27.16 -0.50 -11.40
C PHE A 538 27.40 -0.80 -9.91
N SER A 539 28.05 0.12 -9.20
CA SER A 539 28.28 0.06 -7.75
C SER A 539 27.00 -0.12 -6.94
N ALA A 540 26.00 0.73 -7.19
CA ALA A 540 24.75 0.73 -6.45
C ALA A 540 23.87 -0.52 -6.67
N GLN A 541 24.15 -1.30 -7.72
CA GLN A 541 23.47 -2.56 -8.03
C GLN A 541 24.30 -3.79 -7.66
N PHE A 542 25.52 -3.63 -7.13
CA PHE A 542 26.48 -4.72 -6.92
C PHE A 542 26.77 -5.51 -8.20
N GLN A 543 26.81 -4.81 -9.33
CA GLN A 543 27.02 -5.42 -10.64
C GLN A 543 28.37 -5.03 -11.20
N PRO A 544 29.21 -5.97 -11.63
CA PRO A 544 30.40 -5.63 -12.39
C PRO A 544 30.00 -5.07 -13.76
N ILE A 545 30.90 -4.28 -14.36
CA ILE A 545 30.77 -3.89 -15.76
C ILE A 545 30.87 -5.18 -16.60
N SER A 546 29.75 -5.58 -17.20
CA SER A 546 29.62 -6.73 -18.09
C SER A 546 29.83 -6.34 -19.56
N GLY A 547 30.31 -7.27 -20.39
CA GLY A 547 30.65 -7.05 -21.81
C GLY A 547 31.76 -7.97 -22.30
N ASN A 548 32.29 -7.71 -23.51
CA ASN A 548 33.45 -8.43 -24.08
C ASN A 548 34.57 -8.53 -23.03
N GLU A 549 35.13 -9.73 -22.84
CA GLU A 549 36.13 -9.99 -21.80
C GLU A 549 37.32 -9.03 -21.87
N ASN A 550 37.63 -8.55 -23.08
CA ASN A 550 38.71 -7.61 -23.39
C ASN A 550 38.34 -6.13 -23.24
N SER A 551 37.15 -5.80 -22.74
CA SER A 551 36.73 -4.40 -22.55
C SER A 551 37.62 -3.71 -21.51
N PRO A 552 38.36 -2.65 -21.86
CA PRO A 552 39.27 -1.98 -20.91
C PRO A 552 38.53 -1.37 -19.71
N LYS A 553 37.22 -1.12 -19.82
CA LYS A 553 36.36 -0.64 -18.72
C LYS A 553 36.30 -1.59 -17.53
N ARG A 554 36.47 -2.90 -17.75
CA ARG A 554 36.43 -3.92 -16.68
C ARG A 554 37.53 -3.71 -15.63
N LYS A 555 38.58 -2.96 -15.96
CA LYS A 555 39.61 -2.53 -14.99
C LYS A 555 39.06 -1.67 -13.84
N LEU A 556 37.85 -1.12 -13.97
CA LEU A 556 37.16 -0.39 -12.90
C LEU A 556 36.38 -1.31 -11.94
N ASN A 557 36.21 -2.60 -12.25
CA ASN A 557 35.48 -3.54 -11.38
C ASN A 557 36.06 -3.65 -9.97
N PRO A 558 37.39 -3.65 -9.74
CA PRO A 558 37.94 -3.61 -8.39
C PRO A 558 37.53 -2.35 -7.61
N ALA A 559 37.44 -1.19 -8.26
CA ALA A 559 36.96 0.05 -7.64
C ALA A 559 35.48 -0.05 -7.25
N ILE A 560 34.67 -0.70 -8.11
CA ILE A 560 33.26 -0.97 -7.85
C ILE A 560 33.10 -1.89 -6.64
N GLN A 561 33.77 -3.03 -6.64
CA GLN A 561 33.71 -4.01 -5.55
C GLN A 561 34.22 -3.45 -4.23
N ALA A 562 35.24 -2.59 -4.25
CA ALA A 562 35.77 -1.94 -3.05
C ALA A 562 34.78 -0.98 -2.37
N SER A 563 33.63 -0.68 -2.99
CA SER A 563 32.57 0.13 -2.39
C SER A 563 31.40 -0.66 -1.81
N ASP A 564 31.34 -1.99 -2.02
CA ASP A 564 30.15 -2.79 -1.73
C ASP A 564 29.72 -2.65 -0.26
N ASP A 565 30.65 -2.69 0.70
CA ASP A 565 30.36 -2.51 2.12
C ASP A 565 29.71 -1.15 2.44
N LEU A 566 30.17 -0.08 1.79
CA LEU A 566 29.61 1.26 1.96
C LEU A 566 28.22 1.37 1.32
N VAL A 567 28.01 0.75 0.17
CA VAL A 567 26.69 0.70 -0.49
C VAL A 567 25.69 -0.06 0.38
N ILE A 568 26.11 -1.19 0.95
CA ILE A 568 25.30 -1.97 1.91
C ILE A 568 24.97 -1.11 3.13
N GLN A 569 25.97 -0.47 3.73
CA GLN A 569 25.77 0.41 4.88
C GLN A 569 24.79 1.54 4.55
N PHE A 570 24.93 2.18 3.37
CA PHE A 570 24.00 3.20 2.91
C PHE A 570 22.56 2.67 2.84
N TYR A 571 22.32 1.52 2.21
CA TYR A 571 20.97 0.95 2.14
C TYR A 571 20.42 0.56 3.52
N GLN A 572 21.27 0.06 4.42
CA GLN A 572 20.87 -0.25 5.80
C GLN A 572 20.42 1.00 6.56
N GLU A 573 21.20 2.08 6.48
CA GLU A 573 20.87 3.38 7.09
C GLU A 573 19.63 4.03 6.45
N LEU A 574 19.51 3.95 5.13
CA LEU A 574 18.38 4.47 4.37
C LEU A 574 17.07 3.79 4.78
N CYS A 575 17.11 2.47 4.96
CA CYS A 575 15.95 1.64 5.29
C CYS A 575 15.72 1.46 6.79
N LYS A 576 16.44 2.18 7.66
CA LYS A 576 16.11 2.24 9.09
C LYS A 576 14.68 2.75 9.26
N PRO A 577 13.90 2.22 10.22
CA PRO A 577 12.53 2.65 10.35
C PRO A 577 12.45 4.10 10.80
N VAL A 578 11.67 4.89 10.07
CA VAL A 578 11.39 6.29 10.34
C VAL A 578 9.92 6.55 10.03
N GLU A 579 9.27 7.36 10.87
CA GLU A 579 7.90 7.77 10.59
C GLU A 579 7.88 8.78 9.46
N ALA A 580 6.95 8.61 8.52
CA ALA A 580 6.76 9.56 7.44
C ALA A 580 6.39 10.94 7.97
N ASP A 581 6.96 11.97 7.35
CA ASP A 581 6.60 13.36 7.58
C ASP A 581 5.21 13.66 7.00
N ASP A 582 4.52 14.63 7.59
CA ASP A 582 3.23 15.08 7.08
C ASP A 582 3.42 16.19 6.04
N VAL A 583 2.91 15.96 4.83
CA VAL A 583 2.83 17.00 3.81
C VAL A 583 1.60 17.87 4.10
N THR A 584 1.82 19.12 4.50
CA THR A 584 0.73 20.06 4.76
C THR A 584 0.07 20.52 3.47
N VAL A 585 -1.26 20.57 3.46
CA VAL A 585 -2.07 21.08 2.34
C VAL A 585 -3.03 22.13 2.89
N SER A 586 -3.01 23.33 2.31
CA SER A 586 -3.94 24.38 2.71
C SER A 586 -5.36 24.06 2.19
N GLN A 587 -6.39 24.64 2.82
CA GLN A 587 -7.77 24.51 2.34
C GLN A 587 -7.95 25.14 0.95
N GLU A 588 -7.18 26.18 0.63
CA GLU A 588 -7.20 26.84 -0.67
C GLU A 588 -6.64 25.91 -1.76
N ASP A 589 -5.46 25.32 -1.53
CA ASP A 589 -4.85 24.35 -2.44
C ASP A 589 -5.76 23.14 -2.65
N LEU A 590 -6.40 22.67 -1.57
CA LEU A 590 -7.36 21.58 -1.62
C LEU A 590 -8.57 21.95 -2.49
N GLY A 591 -9.08 23.17 -2.36
CA GLY A 591 -10.18 23.67 -3.17
C GLY A 591 -9.84 23.76 -4.65
N VAL A 592 -8.66 24.27 -5.00
CA VAL A 592 -8.17 24.29 -6.40
C VAL A 592 -8.07 22.87 -6.95
N SER A 593 -7.45 21.95 -6.19
CA SER A 593 -7.34 20.55 -6.57
C SER A 593 -8.70 19.87 -6.73
N THR A 594 -9.68 20.17 -5.87
CA THR A 594 -11.04 19.63 -6.00
C THR A 594 -11.69 20.06 -7.32
N ILE A 595 -11.67 21.35 -7.65
CA ILE A 595 -12.28 21.84 -8.90
C ILE A 595 -11.63 21.23 -10.13
N GLU A 596 -10.30 21.19 -10.17
CA GLU A 596 -9.54 20.62 -11.28
C GLU A 596 -9.83 19.12 -11.44
N PHE A 597 -9.78 18.37 -10.34
CA PHE A 597 -10.07 16.94 -10.34
C PHE A 597 -11.50 16.63 -10.77
N CYS A 598 -12.50 17.37 -10.25
CA CYS A 598 -13.89 17.16 -10.62
C CYS A 598 -14.12 17.43 -12.11
N SER A 599 -13.50 18.48 -12.66
CA SER A 599 -13.57 18.80 -14.09
C SER A 599 -13.04 17.65 -14.95
N PHE A 600 -11.92 17.04 -14.54
CA PHE A 600 -11.37 15.86 -15.23
C PHE A 600 -12.28 14.64 -15.12
N VAL A 601 -12.78 14.32 -13.92
CA VAL A 601 -13.64 13.15 -13.71
C VAL A 601 -14.94 13.27 -14.50
N GLN A 602 -15.56 14.46 -14.51
CA GLN A 602 -16.76 14.72 -15.31
C GLN A 602 -16.50 14.52 -16.81
N LYS A 603 -15.34 14.98 -17.31
CA LYS A 603 -14.95 14.82 -18.71
C LYS A 603 -14.76 13.36 -19.12
N PHE A 604 -14.28 12.51 -18.20
CA PHE A 604 -13.91 11.12 -18.50
C PHE A 604 -14.75 10.06 -17.78
N GLN A 605 -15.91 10.44 -17.23
CA GLN A 605 -16.75 9.59 -16.38
C GLN A 605 -17.05 8.21 -16.99
N ASP A 606 -17.41 8.14 -18.27
CA ASP A 606 -17.83 6.88 -18.90
C ASP A 606 -16.66 5.90 -19.00
N LYS A 607 -15.46 6.42 -19.30
CA LYS A 607 -14.23 5.62 -19.35
C LYS A 607 -13.79 5.17 -17.95
N LEU A 608 -13.93 6.04 -16.95
CA LEU A 608 -13.62 5.71 -15.56
C LEU A 608 -14.52 4.58 -15.05
N LEU A 609 -15.83 4.63 -15.33
CA LEU A 609 -16.77 3.59 -14.92
C LEU A 609 -16.57 2.29 -15.69
N ALA A 610 -16.35 2.35 -17.02
CA ALA A 610 -16.12 1.17 -17.85
C ALA A 610 -14.85 0.39 -17.45
N ASN A 611 -13.83 1.07 -16.93
CA ASN A 611 -12.56 0.47 -16.50
C ASN A 611 -12.54 0.10 -15.02
N SER A 612 -13.67 0.17 -14.30
CA SER A 612 -13.72 -0.18 -12.88
C SER A 612 -13.67 -1.70 -12.69
N LYS A 613 -12.44 -2.23 -12.56
CA LYS A 613 -12.19 -3.65 -12.23
C LYS A 613 -12.29 -3.83 -10.72
N GLY A 614 -12.89 -4.94 -10.26
CA GLY A 614 -13.01 -5.28 -8.83
C GLY A 614 -11.70 -5.66 -8.12
N GLN A 615 -10.55 -5.16 -8.57
CA GLN A 615 -9.26 -5.46 -7.96
C GLN A 615 -9.04 -4.58 -6.72
N ASN A 616 -8.90 -5.23 -5.56
CA ASN A 616 -8.60 -4.56 -4.29
C ASN A 616 -7.25 -5.05 -3.74
N TYR A 617 -6.38 -4.10 -3.36
CA TYR A 617 -5.03 -4.38 -2.86
C TYR A 617 -4.82 -3.88 -1.43
N THR A 618 -5.87 -3.85 -0.61
CA THR A 618 -5.76 -3.49 0.82
C THR A 618 -4.84 -4.43 1.62
N HIS A 619 -4.68 -5.67 1.17
CA HIS A 619 -3.81 -6.68 1.80
C HIS A 619 -2.33 -6.26 1.86
N ILE A 620 -1.86 -5.39 0.96
CA ILE A 620 -0.45 -4.99 0.91
C ILE A 620 0.04 -4.32 2.20
N TYR A 621 -0.88 -3.66 2.91
CA TYR A 621 -0.59 -2.99 4.18
C TYR A 621 -0.59 -3.97 5.35
N VAL A 622 -1.33 -5.08 5.23
CA VAL A 622 -1.28 -6.20 6.17
C VAL A 622 0.05 -6.94 6.01
N ASP A 623 0.44 -7.23 4.77
CA ASP A 623 1.74 -7.82 4.46
C ASP A 623 2.87 -6.95 5.02
N GLU A 624 2.83 -5.63 4.81
CA GLU A 624 3.79 -4.70 5.42
C GLU A 624 3.79 -4.80 6.95
N MET A 625 2.64 -4.84 7.61
CA MET A 625 2.59 -4.99 9.07
C MET A 625 3.23 -6.30 9.55
N ILE A 626 3.02 -7.41 8.84
CA ILE A 626 3.64 -8.71 9.14
C ILE A 626 5.16 -8.61 8.97
N TYR A 627 5.63 -8.05 7.85
CA TYR A 627 7.05 -7.91 7.61
C TYR A 627 7.72 -6.95 8.59
N GLU A 628 7.05 -5.86 8.98
CA GLU A 628 7.54 -4.93 10.00
C GLU A 628 7.52 -5.49 11.41
N TYR A 629 6.56 -6.36 11.74
CA TYR A 629 6.50 -7.03 13.03
C TYR A 629 7.66 -8.01 13.20
N THR A 630 8.02 -8.66 12.09
CA THR A 630 9.03 -9.69 12.07
C THR A 630 10.43 -9.09 11.93
N ALA A 631 10.64 -8.08 11.06
CA ALA A 631 11.93 -7.40 10.84
C ALA A 631 12.54 -6.75 12.09
#